data_AF-A0A839VSC4-F1
#
_entry.id   AF-A0A839VSC4-F1
#
_cell.length_a   1.000
_cell.length_b   1.000
_cell.length_c   1.000
_cell.angle_alpha   90.00
_cell.angle_beta   90.00
_cell.angle_gamma   90.00
#
_symmetry.space_group_name_H-M   'P 1'
#
loop_
_entity.id
_entity.type
_entity.pdbx_description
1 polymer ?
#
loop_
_entity_poly.entity_id
_entity_poly.type
_entity_poly.pdbx_seq_one_letter_code
_entity_poly.pdbx_strand_id
1 'polypeptide(L)'
;MPSTTTSDQKTIPPHHEDFHWIHGPGQEEKFVNFIELTRDVSAGITSCMHIIYARDLVNELNQDSDPEQEVAPSIGKSDSANLFRLSLAAATMLRDVSDQHIASLNKFWDE
;
A
#
# COMPACT_ATOMS: atom_id res chain seq x y z
N MET A 1 5.15 -53.75 7.93
CA MET A 1 4.43 -52.53 7.50
C MET A 1 4.25 -51.65 8.74
N PRO A 2 5.14 -50.68 9.03
CA PRO A 2 4.94 -49.78 10.16
C PRO A 2 4.01 -48.64 9.75
N SER A 3 2.90 -48.50 10.47
CA SER A 3 1.97 -47.38 10.34
C SER A 3 2.57 -46.14 11.00
N THR A 4 2.89 -45.12 10.21
CA THR A 4 3.24 -43.79 10.72
C THR A 4 1.97 -43.10 11.18
N THR A 5 1.73 -43.10 12.49
CA THR A 5 0.78 -42.20 13.17
C THR A 5 1.37 -40.79 13.19
N THR A 6 0.83 -39.90 12.36
CA THR A 6 1.16 -38.47 12.41
C THR A 6 0.58 -37.88 13.68
N SER A 7 1.49 -37.45 14.55
CA SER A 7 1.32 -36.82 15.86
C SER A 7 0.40 -35.58 15.82
N ASP A 8 -0.35 -35.43 16.91
CA ASP A 8 -1.13 -34.27 17.37
C ASP A 8 -0.73 -32.91 16.75
N GLN A 9 -1.42 -32.49 15.69
CA GLN A 9 -1.45 -31.08 15.31
C GLN A 9 -2.41 -30.37 16.25
N LYS A 10 -1.84 -29.72 17.28
CA LYS A 10 -2.57 -28.81 18.16
C LYS A 10 -3.15 -27.68 17.30
N THR A 11 -4.46 -27.68 17.09
CA THR A 11 -5.16 -26.61 16.37
C THR A 11 -5.03 -25.32 17.17
N ILE A 12 -4.13 -24.44 16.76
CA ILE A 12 -4.03 -23.08 17.31
C ILE A 12 -5.12 -22.26 16.61
N PRO A 13 -6.13 -21.74 17.33
CA PRO A 13 -7.12 -20.87 16.71
C PRO A 13 -6.42 -19.60 16.18
N PRO A 14 -6.78 -19.12 14.98
CA PRO A 14 -6.19 -17.91 14.44
C PRO A 14 -6.51 -16.73 15.36
N HIS A 15 -5.48 -16.10 15.89
CA HIS A 15 -5.60 -14.84 16.61
C HIS A 15 -5.40 -13.72 15.60
N HIS A 16 -6.44 -12.92 15.37
CA HIS A 16 -6.35 -11.73 14.54
C HIS A 16 -5.86 -10.57 15.40
N GLU A 17 -4.67 -10.06 15.09
CA GLU A 17 -4.23 -8.74 15.55
C GLU A 17 -4.31 -7.77 14.38
N ASP A 18 -4.71 -6.54 14.69
CA ASP A 18 -4.65 -5.46 13.70
C ASP A 18 -3.18 -5.17 13.36
N PHE A 19 -2.92 -4.86 12.09
CA PHE A 19 -1.58 -4.52 11.64
C PHE A 19 -1.18 -3.15 12.20
N HIS A 20 -0.13 -3.13 13.03
CA HIS A 20 0.46 -1.91 13.59
C HIS A 20 1.96 -1.84 13.28
N TRP A 21 2.45 -0.64 13.04
CA TRP A 21 3.86 -0.31 12.83
C TRP A 21 4.50 0.32 14.06
N ILE A 22 3.71 0.95 14.92
CA ILE A 22 4.14 1.61 16.14
C ILE A 22 3.80 0.69 17.31
N HIS A 23 4.81 0.37 18.11
CA HIS A 23 4.70 -0.56 19.24
C HIS A 23 5.09 0.11 20.56
N GLY A 24 4.60 -0.44 21.66
CA GLY A 24 4.91 0.04 23.00
C GLY A 24 4.27 1.40 23.31
N PRO A 25 4.90 2.26 24.13
CA PRO A 25 4.31 3.51 24.59
C PRO A 25 3.87 4.46 23.48
N GLY A 26 4.44 4.34 22.28
CA GLY A 26 4.05 5.13 21.12
C GLY A 26 2.60 4.88 20.66
N GLN A 27 1.97 3.77 21.04
CA GLN A 27 0.57 3.48 20.69
C GLN A 27 -0.44 4.42 21.35
N GLU A 28 -0.06 5.07 22.44
CA GLU A 28 -0.91 6.03 23.16
C GLU A 28 -0.77 7.46 22.62
N GLU A 29 0.16 7.68 21.67
CA GLU A 29 0.42 9.01 21.13
C GLU A 29 -0.75 9.52 20.29
N LYS A 30 -0.96 10.84 20.35
CA LYS A 30 -1.93 11.50 19.48
C LYS A 30 -1.51 11.28 18.02
N PHE A 31 -2.50 10.96 17.18
CA PHE A 31 -2.34 10.72 15.74
C PHE A 31 -1.64 9.41 15.36
N VAL A 32 -1.43 8.45 16.27
CA VAL A 32 -0.75 7.19 15.93
C VAL A 32 -1.40 6.49 14.73
N ASN A 33 -2.72 6.34 14.74
CA ASN A 33 -3.48 5.72 13.65
C ASN A 33 -3.34 6.49 12.33
N PHE A 34 -3.29 7.82 12.41
CA PHE A 34 -3.12 8.66 11.21
C PHE A 34 -1.72 8.50 10.61
N ILE A 35 -0.68 8.37 11.44
CA ILE A 35 0.69 8.14 11.00
C ILE A 35 0.82 6.76 10.34
N GLU A 36 0.29 5.72 10.96
CA GLU A 36 0.30 4.35 10.42
C GLU A 36 -0.45 4.28 9.08
N LEU A 37 -1.66 4.85 9.03
CA LEU A 37 -2.44 4.94 7.79
C LEU A 37 -1.70 5.71 6.71
N THR A 38 -1.13 6.87 7.04
CA THR A 38 -0.38 7.71 6.09
C THR A 38 0.81 6.94 5.52
N ARG A 39 1.53 6.20 6.36
CA ARG A 39 2.66 5.38 5.94
C ARG A 39 2.23 4.31 4.93
N ASP A 40 1.18 3.56 5.23
CA ASP A 40 0.73 2.45 4.39
C ASP A 40 0.14 2.92 3.07
N VAL A 41 -0.70 3.96 3.12
CA VAL A 41 -1.27 4.56 1.92
C VAL A 41 -0.17 5.17 1.06
N SER A 42 0.82 5.86 1.65
CA SER A 42 1.95 6.43 0.89
C SER A 42 2.82 5.37 0.24
N ALA A 43 3.04 4.23 0.92
CA ALA A 43 3.73 3.09 0.32
C ALA A 43 2.95 2.53 -0.87
N GLY A 44 1.63 2.39 -0.76
CA GLY A 44 0.75 1.96 -1.86
C GLY A 44 0.79 2.91 -3.06
N ILE A 45 0.68 4.23 -2.81
CA ILE A 45 0.78 5.27 -3.85
C ILE A 45 2.14 5.18 -4.55
N THR A 46 3.23 5.07 -3.79
CA THR A 46 4.59 5.00 -4.33
C THR A 46 4.76 3.77 -5.23
N SER A 47 4.29 2.61 -4.77
CA SER A 47 4.31 1.38 -5.57
C SER A 47 3.52 1.52 -6.87
N CYS A 48 2.33 2.13 -6.84
CA CYS A 48 1.55 2.39 -8.04
C CYS A 48 2.32 3.29 -9.03
N MET A 49 2.96 4.35 -8.55
CA MET A 49 3.76 5.25 -9.38
C MET A 49 4.98 4.55 -9.98
N HIS A 50 5.67 3.70 -9.22
CA HIS A 50 6.78 2.89 -9.74
C HIS A 50 6.32 1.92 -10.83
N ILE A 51 5.16 1.27 -10.66
CA ILE A 51 4.61 0.37 -11.68
C ILE A 51 4.28 1.13 -12.97
N ILE A 52 3.66 2.31 -12.85
CA ILE A 52 3.35 3.17 -14.01
C ILE A 52 4.63 3.62 -14.71
N TYR A 53 5.64 4.08 -13.95
CA TYR A 53 6.92 4.50 -14.51
C TYR A 53 7.65 3.35 -15.21
N ALA A 54 7.74 2.18 -14.57
CA ALA A 54 8.37 1.00 -15.15
C ALA A 54 7.68 0.57 -16.45
N ARG A 55 6.35 0.66 -16.50
CA ARG A 55 5.57 0.41 -17.70
C ARG A 55 5.95 1.34 -18.85
N ASP A 56 6.08 2.64 -18.58
CA ASP A 56 6.42 3.61 -19.61
C ASP A 56 7.82 3.34 -20.16
N LEU A 57 8.79 3.07 -19.28
CA LEU A 57 10.14 2.65 -19.68
C LEU A 57 10.14 1.36 -20.53
N VAL A 58 9.41 0.33 -20.12
CA VAL A 58 9.31 -0.92 -20.89
C VAL A 58 8.67 -0.67 -22.25
N ASN A 59 7.66 0.18 -22.34
CA ASN A 59 7.01 0.48 -23.63
C ASN A 59 7.94 1.23 -24.58
N GLU A 60 8.75 2.17 -24.07
CA GLU A 60 9.77 2.85 -24.87
C GLU A 60 10.80 1.84 -25.42
N LEU A 61 11.34 0.98 -24.55
CA LEU A 61 12.28 -0.07 -24.97
C LEU A 61 11.68 -1.02 -26.01
N ASN A 62 10.42 -1.41 -25.83
CA ASN A 62 9.70 -2.29 -26.75
C ASN A 62 9.41 -1.62 -28.10
N GLN A 63 9.27 -0.29 -28.15
CA GLN A 63 9.09 0.46 -29.40
C GLN A 63 10.37 0.51 -30.22
N ASP A 64 11.52 0.53 -29.55
CA ASP A 64 12.85 0.55 -30.17
C ASP A 64 13.38 -0.86 -30.50
N SER A 65 12.63 -1.91 -30.15
CA SER A 65 13.05 -3.31 -30.35
C SER A 65 12.86 -3.77 -31.80
N ASP A 66 13.84 -4.55 -32.29
CA ASP A 66 13.74 -5.17 -33.62
C ASP A 66 12.60 -6.22 -33.68
N PRO A 67 12.05 -6.53 -34.87
CA PRO A 67 10.93 -7.47 -35.00
C PRO A 67 11.20 -8.90 -34.49
N GLU A 68 12.47 -9.28 -34.34
CA GLU A 68 12.91 -10.60 -33.86
C GLU A 68 13.27 -10.60 -32.37
N GLN A 69 13.24 -9.45 -31.71
CA GLN A 69 13.53 -9.31 -30.27
C GLN A 69 12.29 -9.61 -29.42
N GLU A 70 12.52 -10.24 -28.27
CA GLU A 70 11.47 -10.54 -27.31
C GLU A 70 10.99 -9.26 -26.62
N VAL A 71 9.70 -8.99 -26.74
CA VAL A 71 9.03 -7.83 -26.13
C VAL A 71 8.83 -8.09 -24.64
N ALA A 72 9.38 -7.23 -23.79
CA ALA A 72 9.22 -7.38 -22.34
C ALA A 72 7.76 -7.12 -21.92
N PRO A 73 7.24 -7.87 -20.93
CA PRO A 73 5.86 -7.70 -20.48
C PRO A 73 5.66 -6.33 -19.81
N SER A 74 4.57 -5.65 -20.19
CA SER A 74 4.17 -4.35 -19.65
C SER A 74 2.69 -4.36 -19.29
N ILE A 75 2.29 -3.62 -18.25
CA ILE A 75 0.88 -3.52 -17.89
C ILE A 75 0.09 -2.74 -18.94
N GLY A 76 -1.20 -3.06 -19.06
CA GLY A 76 -2.10 -2.41 -20.01
C GLY A 76 -2.26 -0.91 -19.73
N LYS A 77 -2.63 -0.14 -20.77
CA LYS A 77 -2.98 1.29 -20.63
C LYS A 77 -4.10 1.50 -19.62
N SER A 78 -5.12 0.63 -19.63
CA SER A 78 -6.25 0.69 -18.70
C SER A 78 -5.82 0.44 -17.25
N ASP A 79 -4.95 -0.54 -17.01
CA ASP A 79 -4.45 -0.86 -15.67
C ASP A 79 -3.61 0.29 -15.11
N SER A 80 -2.75 0.87 -15.95
CA SER A 80 -1.96 2.07 -15.60
C SER A 80 -2.86 3.24 -15.21
N ALA A 81 -3.90 3.52 -15.99
CA ALA A 81 -4.87 4.57 -15.68
C ALA A 81 -5.62 4.29 -14.36
N ASN A 82 -5.94 3.02 -14.08
CA ASN A 82 -6.60 2.62 -12.84
C ASN A 82 -5.67 2.77 -11.63
N LEU A 83 -4.40 2.38 -11.74
CA LEU A 83 -3.39 2.59 -10.69
C LEU A 83 -3.18 4.08 -10.40
N PHE A 84 -3.16 4.91 -11.45
CA PHE A 84 -3.05 6.36 -11.28
C PHE A 84 -4.26 6.94 -10.55
N ARG A 85 -5.49 6.56 -10.97
CA ARG A 85 -6.73 6.99 -10.31
C ARG A 85 -6.80 6.53 -8.85
N LEU A 86 -6.40 5.29 -8.58
CA LEU A 86 -6.32 4.75 -7.22
C LEU A 86 -5.38 5.59 -6.36
N SER A 87 -4.19 5.88 -6.89
CA SER A 87 -3.19 6.71 -6.20
C SER A 87 -3.69 8.12 -5.92
N LEU A 88 -4.36 8.74 -6.89
CA LEU A 88 -4.94 10.07 -6.75
C LEU A 88 -6.07 10.09 -5.70
N ALA A 89 -6.94 9.09 -5.73
CA ALA A 89 -8.02 8.94 -4.74
C ALA A 89 -7.44 8.75 -3.34
N ALA A 90 -6.42 7.90 -3.20
CA ALA A 90 -5.75 7.65 -1.92
C ALA A 90 -5.04 8.89 -1.37
N ALA A 91 -4.34 9.65 -2.23
CA ALA A 91 -3.70 10.91 -1.84
C ALA A 91 -4.74 11.96 -1.40
N THR A 92 -5.87 12.02 -2.11
CA THR A 92 -6.98 12.92 -1.75
C THR A 92 -7.58 12.55 -0.40
N MET A 93 -7.79 11.25 -0.15
CA MET A 93 -8.27 10.75 1.13
C MET A 93 -7.33 11.16 2.29
N LEU A 94 -6.01 10.98 2.12
CA LEU A 94 -5.04 11.40 3.15
C LEU A 94 -5.08 12.91 3.40
N ARG A 95 -5.21 13.72 2.34
CA ARG A 95 -5.36 15.17 2.47
C ARG A 95 -6.60 15.53 3.27
N ASP A 96 -7.74 14.95 2.93
CA ASP A 96 -9.01 15.25 3.59
C ASP A 96 -9.01 14.85 5.08
N VAL A 97 -8.36 13.73 5.43
CA VAL A 97 -8.15 13.33 6.84
C VAL A 97 -7.19 14.28 7.55
N SER A 98 -6.13 14.73 6.86
CA SER A 98 -5.21 15.74 7.40
C SER A 98 -5.92 17.05 7.71
N ASP A 99 -6.76 17.54 6.79
CA ASP A 99 -7.53 18.77 6.95
C ASP A 99 -8.48 18.69 8.15
N GLN A 100 -9.09 17.53 8.39
CA GLN A 100 -9.94 17.29 9.57
C GLN A 100 -9.12 17.34 10.87
N HIS A 101 -7.93 16.74 10.90
CA HIS A 101 -7.05 16.81 12.07
C HIS A 101 -6.55 18.23 12.35
N ILE A 102 -6.18 18.98 11.30
CA ILE A 102 -5.78 20.39 11.41
C ILE A 102 -6.94 21.22 11.98
N ALA A 103 -8.15 21.07 11.43
CA ALA A 103 -9.32 21.79 11.91
C ALA A 103 -9.66 21.46 13.38
N SER A 104 -9.52 20.20 13.77
CA SER A 104 -9.72 19.75 15.15
C SER A 104 -8.70 20.38 16.11
N LEU A 105 -7.42 20.40 15.72
CA LEU A 105 -6.37 21.04 16.50
C LEU A 105 -6.64 22.53 16.66
N ASN A 106 -6.93 23.26 15.58
CA ASN A 106 -7.16 24.70 15.66
C ASN A 106 -8.33 25.06 16.60
N LYS A 107 -9.44 24.29 16.56
CA LYS A 107 -10.56 24.48 17.51
C LYS A 107 -10.14 24.31 18.97
N PHE A 108 -9.22 23.39 19.26
CA PHE A 108 -8.73 23.15 20.62
C PHE A 108 -7.88 24.31 21.17
N TRP A 109 -7.29 25.14 20.31
CA TRP A 109 -6.48 26.29 20.72
C TRP A 109 -7.26 27.61 20.76
N ASP A 110 -8.48 27.64 20.20
CA ASP A 110 -9.38 28.79 20.20
C ASP A 110 -10.39 28.76 21.39
N GLU A 111 -10.33 27.72 22.24
CA GLU A 111 -11.06 27.58 23.52
C GLU A 111 -10.18 27.93 24.74
#